data_AF-A0A292DH12-F1
#
_entry.id   AF-A0A292DH12-F1
#
_cell.length_a   1.000
_cell.length_b   1.000
_cell.length_c   1.000
_cell.angle_alpha   90.00
_cell.angle_beta   90.00
_cell.angle_gamma   90.00
#
_symmetry.space_group_name_H-M   'P 1'
#
loop_
_entity.id
_entity.type
_entity.pdbx_description
1 polymer ?
#
loop_
_entity_poly.entity_id
_entity_poly.type
_entity_poly.pdbx_seq_one_letter_code
_entity_poly.pdbx_strand_id
1 'polypeptide(L)'
;MKTLDQIEKYKTNIEDYRKEIKNLDAEVKNDGKQLDDINQEYQDLVINGEVEKADKLYTKIEKLESDYRAKSKRLMVMKQSFKKVVIKNCENMQDVADELSDEYNETYQDDLKRYETLNQQLKDAKDKLLGYNDEYSAKQRTLTQYIDRLKRENNIQPVEFIGNVNIIQPFNI
;
A
#
# COMPACT_ATOMS: atom_id res chain seq x y z
N MET A 1 -4.68 -0.58 -7.66
CA MET A 1 -3.61 -1.57 -7.83
C MET A 1 -4.19 -2.91 -7.46
N LYS A 2 -4.19 -3.85 -8.40
CA LYS A 2 -4.85 -5.15 -8.30
C LYS A 2 -4.33 -5.95 -7.10
N THR A 3 -3.04 -5.88 -6.82
CA THR A 3 -2.43 -6.60 -5.69
C THR A 3 -2.98 -6.08 -4.36
N LEU A 4 -3.11 -4.76 -4.19
CA LEU A 4 -3.70 -4.17 -2.98
C LEU A 4 -5.16 -4.56 -2.79
N ASP A 5 -5.95 -4.61 -3.88
CA ASP A 5 -7.35 -5.04 -3.83
C ASP A 5 -7.50 -6.51 -3.41
N GLN A 6 -6.57 -7.38 -3.83
CA GLN A 6 -6.53 -8.78 -3.42
C GLN A 6 -6.14 -8.95 -1.95
N ILE A 7 -5.13 -8.21 -1.47
CA ILE A 7 -4.75 -8.18 -0.06
C ILE A 7 -5.94 -7.79 0.81
N GLU A 8 -6.71 -6.77 0.39
CA GLU A 8 -7.87 -6.31 1.14
C GLU A 8 -8.96 -7.37 1.22
N LYS A 9 -9.24 -8.10 0.14
CA LYS A 9 -10.17 -9.25 0.17
C LYS A 9 -9.77 -10.30 1.19
N TYR A 10 -8.48 -10.64 1.30
CA TYR A 10 -8.02 -11.63 2.29
C TYR A 10 -8.18 -11.11 3.72
N LYS A 11 -7.98 -9.81 3.97
CA LYS A 11 -8.26 -9.20 5.28
C LYS A 11 -9.74 -9.26 5.62
N THR A 12 -10.59 -8.83 4.69
CA THR A 12 -12.05 -8.87 4.85
C THR A 12 -12.53 -10.28 5.17
N ASN A 13 -12.02 -11.31 4.47
CA ASN A 13 -12.36 -12.70 4.77
C ASN A 13 -12.06 -13.12 6.22
N ILE A 14 -10.94 -12.68 6.80
CA ILE A 14 -10.60 -12.98 8.20
C ILE A 14 -11.59 -12.29 9.15
N GLU A 15 -11.91 -11.03 8.87
CA GLU A 15 -12.83 -10.24 9.68
C GLU A 15 -14.26 -10.79 9.63
N ASP A 16 -14.73 -11.15 8.45
CA ASP A 16 -16.05 -11.75 8.24
C ASP A 16 -16.15 -13.10 8.96
N TYR A 17 -15.13 -13.96 8.85
CA TYR A 17 -15.12 -15.24 9.57
C TYR A 17 -15.17 -15.05 11.09
N ARG A 18 -14.46 -14.05 11.61
CA ARG A 18 -14.50 -13.69 13.04
C ARG A 18 -15.90 -13.20 13.44
N LYS A 19 -16.53 -12.38 12.61
CA LYS A 19 -17.89 -11.86 12.83
C LYS A 19 -18.92 -12.98 12.81
N GLU A 20 -18.81 -13.93 11.87
CA GLU A 20 -19.67 -15.10 11.80
C GLU A 20 -19.56 -15.97 13.05
N ILE A 21 -18.35 -16.24 13.55
CA ILE A 21 -18.16 -16.95 14.82
C ILE A 21 -18.87 -16.24 15.97
N LYS A 22 -18.75 -14.91 16.06
CA LYS A 22 -19.37 -14.12 17.13
C LYS A 22 -20.90 -14.16 17.04
N ASN A 23 -21.46 -14.03 15.84
CA ASN A 23 -22.90 -14.09 15.62
C ASN A 23 -23.44 -15.48 15.96
N LEU A 24 -22.78 -16.54 15.47
CA LEU A 24 -23.19 -17.91 15.74
C LEU A 24 -23.03 -18.29 17.23
N ASP A 25 -22.03 -17.74 17.93
CA ASP A 25 -21.88 -17.89 19.39
C ASP A 25 -23.06 -17.28 20.16
N ALA A 26 -23.54 -16.11 19.71
CA ALA A 26 -24.72 -15.47 20.28
C ALA A 26 -26.00 -16.26 20.00
N GLU A 27 -26.17 -16.77 18.77
CA GLU A 27 -27.30 -17.63 18.40
C GLU A 27 -27.32 -18.90 19.23
N VAL A 28 -26.20 -19.63 19.33
CA VAL A 28 -26.11 -20.86 20.13
C VAL A 28 -26.45 -20.60 21.61
N LYS A 29 -25.98 -19.49 22.18
CA LYS A 29 -26.32 -19.12 23.56
C LYS A 29 -27.81 -18.82 23.73
N ASN A 30 -28.43 -18.17 22.75
CA ASN A 30 -29.86 -17.87 22.78
C ASN A 30 -30.71 -19.14 22.64
N ASP A 31 -30.38 -19.99 21.69
CA ASP A 31 -31.06 -21.27 21.44
C ASP A 31 -30.92 -22.19 22.66
N GLY A 32 -29.76 -22.19 23.33
CA GLY A 32 -29.55 -22.93 24.58
C GLY A 32 -30.49 -22.48 25.71
N LYS A 33 -30.66 -21.16 25.89
CA LYS A 33 -31.63 -20.63 26.86
C LYS A 33 -33.07 -21.00 26.52
N GLN A 34 -33.44 -20.89 25.24
CA GLN A 34 -34.78 -21.28 24.78
C GLN A 34 -35.05 -22.76 25.02
N LEU A 35 -34.04 -23.62 24.85
CA LEU A 35 -34.12 -25.04 25.17
C LEU A 35 -34.30 -25.29 26.67
N ASP A 36 -33.56 -24.59 27.52
CA ASP A 36 -33.71 -24.71 28.97
C ASP A 36 -35.12 -24.30 29.43
N ASP A 37 -35.63 -23.18 28.92
CA ASP A 37 -36.96 -22.66 29.24
C ASP A 37 -38.08 -23.63 28.82
N ILE A 38 -38.04 -24.16 27.59
CA ILE A 38 -39.07 -25.07 27.09
C ILE A 38 -38.98 -26.46 27.74
N ASN A 39 -37.78 -26.90 28.14
CA ASN A 39 -37.61 -28.14 28.89
C ASN A 39 -38.19 -28.00 30.30
N GLN A 40 -38.05 -26.83 30.92
CA GLN A 40 -38.69 -26.55 32.20
C GLN A 40 -40.23 -26.55 32.07
N GLU A 41 -40.78 -25.91 31.04
CA GLU A 41 -42.22 -25.94 30.75
C GLU A 41 -42.73 -27.39 30.54
N TYR A 42 -41.98 -28.21 29.81
CA TYR A 42 -42.31 -29.62 29.61
C TYR A 42 -42.34 -30.40 30.93
N GLN A 43 -41.34 -30.22 31.79
CA GLN A 43 -41.32 -30.85 33.12
C GLN A 43 -42.53 -30.47 33.95
N ASP A 44 -42.90 -29.18 33.97
CA ASP A 44 -44.06 -28.70 34.70
C ASP A 44 -45.38 -29.28 34.17
N LEU A 45 -45.54 -29.39 32.84
CA LEU A 45 -46.71 -30.03 32.22
C LEU A 45 -46.84 -31.52 32.58
N VAL A 46 -45.72 -32.25 32.60
CA VAL A 46 -45.68 -33.66 33.00
C VAL A 46 -46.05 -33.82 34.47
N ILE A 47 -45.48 -32.99 35.37
CA ILE A 47 -45.77 -33.01 36.81
C ILE A 47 -47.25 -32.72 37.08
N ASN A 48 -47.85 -31.79 36.33
CA ASN A 48 -49.26 -31.40 36.48
C ASN A 48 -50.25 -32.35 35.78
N GLY A 49 -49.78 -33.42 35.14
CA GLY A 49 -50.64 -34.41 34.46
C GLY A 49 -51.25 -33.94 33.15
N GLU A 50 -50.74 -32.85 32.56
CA GLU A 50 -51.21 -32.31 31.27
C GLU A 50 -50.56 -33.02 30.06
N VAL A 51 -50.69 -34.35 30.01
CA VAL A 51 -49.91 -35.24 29.12
C VAL A 51 -50.06 -34.89 27.63
N GLU A 52 -51.27 -34.61 27.14
CA GLU A 52 -51.47 -34.25 25.72
C GLU A 52 -50.76 -32.93 25.32
N LYS A 53 -50.62 -31.98 26.25
CA LYS A 53 -49.87 -30.74 26.00
C LYS A 53 -48.37 -31.01 26.07
N ALA A 54 -47.92 -31.83 27.00
CA ALA A 54 -46.53 -32.26 27.12
C ALA A 54 -46.05 -32.97 25.83
N ASP A 55 -46.85 -33.88 25.26
CA ASP A 55 -46.51 -34.59 24.02
C ASP A 55 -46.33 -33.64 22.83
N LYS A 56 -47.20 -32.63 22.69
CA LYS A 56 -47.07 -31.61 21.66
C LYS A 56 -45.80 -30.76 21.86
N LEU A 57 -45.46 -30.45 23.10
CA LEU A 57 -44.28 -29.67 23.43
C LEU A 57 -42.99 -30.45 23.16
N TYR A 58 -42.97 -31.76 23.45
CA TYR A 58 -41.84 -32.64 23.21
C TYR A 58 -41.38 -32.63 21.74
N THR A 59 -42.32 -32.67 20.79
CA THR A 59 -41.95 -32.60 19.35
C THR A 59 -41.26 -31.28 18.97
N LYS A 60 -41.59 -30.17 19.64
CA LYS A 60 -40.90 -28.89 19.47
C LYS A 60 -39.50 -28.91 20.09
N ILE A 61 -39.37 -29.54 21.26
CA ILE A 61 -38.09 -29.74 21.95
C ILE A 61 -37.13 -30.54 21.07
N GLU A 62 -37.55 -31.68 20.52
CA GLU A 62 -36.69 -32.50 19.65
C GLU A 62 -36.15 -31.71 18.45
N LYS A 63 -37.01 -30.89 17.83
CA LYS A 63 -36.59 -30.03 16.71
C LYS A 63 -35.57 -28.99 17.15
N LEU A 64 -35.83 -28.28 18.25
CA LEU A 64 -34.92 -27.26 18.78
C LEU A 64 -33.58 -27.88 19.22
N GLU A 65 -33.58 -29.06 19.82
CA GLU A 65 -32.36 -29.78 20.21
C GLU A 65 -31.51 -30.16 19.01
N SER A 66 -32.15 -30.62 17.93
CA SER A 66 -31.47 -30.96 16.68
C SER A 66 -30.80 -29.71 16.07
N ASP A 67 -31.54 -28.60 15.96
CA ASP A 67 -31.03 -27.34 15.43
C ASP A 67 -29.89 -26.78 16.29
N TYR A 68 -30.04 -26.80 17.62
CA TYR A 68 -29.01 -26.39 18.57
C TYR A 68 -27.74 -27.23 18.45
N ARG A 69 -27.86 -28.56 18.37
CA ARG A 69 -26.71 -29.47 18.19
C ARG A 69 -25.98 -29.17 16.89
N ALA A 70 -26.71 -28.95 15.80
CA ALA A 70 -26.11 -28.62 14.50
C ALA A 70 -25.34 -27.30 14.55
N LYS A 71 -25.94 -26.23 15.09
CA LYS A 71 -25.28 -24.92 15.25
C LYS A 71 -24.08 -24.98 16.20
N SER A 72 -24.20 -25.69 17.32
CA SER A 72 -23.10 -25.87 18.29
C SER A 72 -21.91 -26.60 17.67
N LYS A 73 -22.17 -27.67 16.91
CA LYS A 73 -21.13 -28.38 16.17
C LYS A 73 -20.44 -27.47 15.14
N ARG A 74 -21.22 -26.70 14.37
CA ARG A 74 -20.68 -25.73 13.40
C ARG A 74 -19.80 -24.68 14.11
N LEU A 75 -20.27 -24.11 15.22
CA LEU A 75 -19.53 -23.12 16.01
C LEU A 75 -18.20 -23.68 16.52
N MET A 76 -18.21 -24.90 17.06
CA MET A 76 -17.01 -25.58 17.53
C MET A 76 -15.99 -25.75 16.40
N VAL A 77 -16.43 -26.26 15.25
CA VAL A 77 -15.57 -26.46 14.09
C VAL A 77 -15.00 -25.12 13.62
N MET A 78 -15.82 -24.08 13.49
CA MET A 78 -15.38 -22.74 13.08
C MET A 78 -14.34 -22.15 14.04
N LYS A 79 -14.54 -22.26 15.35
CA LYS A 79 -13.57 -21.80 16.36
C LYS A 79 -12.24 -22.55 16.25
N GLN A 80 -12.28 -23.87 16.02
CA GLN A 80 -11.09 -24.70 15.85
C GLN A 80 -10.36 -24.41 14.53
N SER A 81 -11.09 -24.16 13.45
CA SER A 81 -10.52 -23.86 12.13
C SER A 81 -10.05 -22.42 11.99
N PHE A 82 -10.47 -21.49 12.85
CA PHE A 82 -10.15 -20.07 12.71
C PHE A 82 -8.64 -19.81 12.57
N LYS A 83 -7.80 -20.47 13.37
CA LYS A 83 -6.33 -20.34 13.24
C LYS A 83 -5.84 -20.74 11.83
N LYS A 84 -6.39 -21.82 11.27
CA LYS A 84 -6.04 -22.27 9.91
C LYS A 84 -6.53 -21.28 8.84
N VAL A 85 -7.71 -20.70 9.02
CA VAL A 85 -8.25 -19.65 8.13
C VAL A 85 -7.35 -18.42 8.13
N VAL A 86 -6.92 -17.96 9.31
CA VAL A 86 -5.99 -16.83 9.44
C VAL A 86 -4.67 -17.13 8.73
N ILE A 87 -4.05 -18.28 9.05
CA ILE A 87 -2.78 -18.69 8.43
C ILE A 87 -2.91 -18.71 6.90
N LYS A 88 -3.96 -19.36 6.37
CA LYS A 88 -4.12 -19.50 4.92
C LYS A 88 -4.31 -18.16 4.21
N ASN A 89 -5.08 -17.24 4.80
CA ASN A 89 -5.25 -15.91 4.22
C ASN A 89 -3.96 -15.08 4.33
N CYS A 90 -3.19 -15.21 5.41
CA CYS A 90 -1.88 -14.55 5.53
C CYS A 90 -0.86 -15.08 4.52
N GLU A 91 -0.80 -16.41 4.31
CA GLU A 91 0.02 -17.03 3.26
C GLU A 91 -0.35 -16.44 1.89
N ASN A 92 -1.64 -16.42 1.55
CA ASN A 92 -2.06 -15.86 0.26
C ASN A 92 -1.76 -14.35 0.14
N MET A 93 -1.84 -13.58 1.23
CA MET A 93 -1.45 -12.16 1.23
C MET A 93 0.04 -11.99 0.96
N GLN A 94 0.87 -12.87 1.52
CA GLN A 94 2.31 -12.87 1.27
C GLN A 94 2.59 -13.19 -0.20
N ASP A 95 1.96 -14.24 -0.74
CA ASP A 95 2.14 -14.66 -2.13
C ASP A 95 1.82 -13.52 -3.13
N VAL A 96 0.74 -12.76 -2.89
CA VAL A 96 0.39 -11.63 -3.77
C VAL A 96 1.24 -10.39 -3.49
N ALA A 97 1.72 -10.18 -2.25
CA ALA A 97 2.52 -9.01 -1.91
C ALA A 97 3.85 -8.96 -2.68
N ASP A 98 4.39 -10.12 -3.05
CA ASP A 98 5.59 -10.21 -3.89
C ASP A 98 5.35 -9.58 -5.28
N GLU A 99 4.12 -9.62 -5.80
CA GLU A 99 3.75 -9.00 -7.09
C GLU A 99 3.63 -7.46 -6.99
N LEU A 100 3.60 -6.89 -5.79
CA LEU A 100 3.39 -5.46 -5.60
C LEU A 100 4.53 -4.64 -6.20
N SER A 101 5.78 -5.12 -6.07
CA SER A 101 6.94 -4.45 -6.65
C SER A 101 6.83 -4.30 -8.16
N ASP A 102 6.39 -5.37 -8.84
CA ASP A 102 6.23 -5.36 -10.29
C ASP A 102 5.09 -4.42 -10.72
N GLU A 103 3.97 -4.42 -10.00
CA GLU A 103 2.85 -3.52 -10.29
C GLU A 103 3.24 -2.04 -10.10
N TYR A 104 4.05 -1.71 -9.09
CA TYR A 104 4.60 -0.36 -8.92
C TYR A 104 5.54 0.01 -10.08
N ASN A 105 6.43 -0.91 -10.46
CA ASN A 105 7.35 -0.67 -11.57
C ASN A 105 6.59 -0.42 -12.87
N GLU A 106 5.55 -1.20 -13.17
CA GLU A 106 4.70 -1.00 -14.34
C GLU A 106 3.91 0.31 -14.27
N THR A 107 3.29 0.61 -13.13
CA THR A 107 2.44 1.80 -12.96
C THR A 107 3.23 3.10 -13.14
N TYR A 108 4.48 3.13 -12.67
CA TYR A 108 5.29 4.36 -12.62
C TYR A 108 6.48 4.34 -13.58
N GLN A 109 6.53 3.38 -14.52
CA GLN A 109 7.64 3.24 -15.47
C GLN A 109 7.85 4.51 -16.32
N ASP A 110 6.76 5.16 -16.73
CA ASP A 110 6.82 6.34 -17.58
C ASP A 110 7.36 7.56 -16.83
N ASP A 111 7.06 7.68 -15.53
CA ASP A 111 7.64 8.73 -14.67
C ASP A 111 9.15 8.51 -14.48
N LEU A 112 9.59 7.27 -14.32
CA LEU A 112 11.02 6.93 -14.27
C LEU A 112 11.73 7.32 -15.57
N LYS A 113 11.18 6.92 -16.73
CA LYS A 113 11.74 7.29 -18.05
C LYS A 113 11.78 8.80 -18.24
N ARG A 114 10.74 9.51 -17.78
CA ARG A 114 10.68 10.98 -17.85
C ARG A 114 11.78 11.61 -16.99
N TYR A 115 12.00 11.11 -15.78
CA TYR A 115 13.07 11.57 -14.91
C TYR A 115 14.45 11.39 -15.58
N GLU A 116 14.73 10.21 -16.14
CA GLU A 116 15.99 9.93 -16.83
C GLU A 116 16.23 10.87 -18.01
N THR A 117 15.17 11.13 -18.79
CA THR A 117 15.21 12.07 -19.93
C THR A 117 15.54 13.49 -19.48
N LEU A 118 14.89 13.97 -18.42
CA LEU A 118 15.16 15.31 -17.87
C LEU A 118 16.58 15.42 -17.33
N ASN A 119 17.10 14.36 -16.70
CA ASN A 119 18.48 14.33 -16.21
C ASN A 119 19.49 14.43 -17.36
N GLN A 120 19.23 13.75 -18.47
CA GLN A 120 20.07 13.85 -19.66
C GLN A 120 20.01 15.25 -20.28
N GLN A 121 18.80 15.83 -20.39
CA GLN A 121 18.65 17.21 -20.89
C GLN A 121 19.37 18.23 -20.02
N LEU A 122 19.36 18.06 -18.69
CA LEU A 122 20.10 18.89 -17.76
C LEU A 122 21.61 18.78 -17.99
N LYS A 123 22.12 17.55 -18.18
CA LYS A 123 23.53 17.32 -18.50
C LYS A 123 23.93 18.02 -19.80
N ASP A 124 23.16 17.84 -20.86
CA ASP A 124 23.42 18.45 -22.17
C ASP A 124 23.40 19.99 -22.08
N ALA A 125 22.51 20.56 -21.27
CA ALA A 125 22.44 21.99 -21.03
C ALA A 125 23.68 22.51 -20.28
N LYS A 126 24.16 21.78 -19.26
CA LYS A 126 25.39 22.11 -18.54
C LYS A 126 26.61 22.08 -19.46
N ASP A 127 26.73 21.05 -20.28
CA ASP A 127 27.85 20.90 -21.21
C ASP A 127 27.87 22.06 -22.23
N LYS A 128 26.71 22.48 -22.74
CA LYS A 128 26.62 23.66 -23.63
C LYS A 128 27.10 24.94 -22.96
N LEU A 129 26.70 25.17 -21.71
CA LEU A 129 27.09 26.38 -21.00
C LEU A 129 28.59 26.38 -20.64
N LEU A 130 29.18 25.22 -20.34
CA LEU A 130 30.64 25.07 -20.23
C LEU A 130 31.32 25.42 -21.56
N GLY A 131 30.78 24.96 -22.68
CA GLY A 131 31.26 25.34 -24.02
C GLY A 131 31.21 26.85 -24.26
N TYR A 132 30.15 27.54 -23.82
CA TYR A 132 30.07 29.00 -23.90
C TYR A 132 31.10 29.71 -23.01
N ASN A 133 31.40 29.17 -21.82
CA ASN A 133 32.48 29.69 -20.97
C ASN A 133 33.85 29.57 -21.65
N ASP A 134 34.11 28.46 -22.34
CA ASP A 134 35.36 28.25 -23.09
C ASP A 134 35.46 29.21 -24.28
N GLU A 135 34.38 29.37 -25.05
CA GLU A 135 34.34 30.32 -26.17
C GLU A 135 34.55 31.75 -25.71
N TYR A 136 33.89 32.16 -24.62
CA TYR A 136 34.09 33.48 -24.01
C TYR A 136 35.56 33.68 -23.61
N SER A 137 36.14 32.70 -22.92
CA SER A 137 37.54 32.77 -22.48
C SER A 137 38.52 32.89 -23.65
N ALA A 138 38.27 32.16 -24.74
CA ALA A 138 39.06 32.26 -25.97
C ALA A 138 38.97 33.65 -26.60
N LYS A 139 37.75 34.22 -26.72
CA LYS A 139 37.55 35.56 -27.27
C LYS A 139 38.25 36.64 -26.44
N GLN A 140 38.17 36.56 -25.11
CA GLN A 140 38.88 37.50 -24.22
C GLN A 140 40.40 37.40 -24.42
N ARG A 141 40.96 36.19 -24.50
CA ARG A 141 42.40 36.00 -24.77
C ARG A 141 42.82 36.62 -26.10
N THR A 142 42.05 36.42 -27.17
CA THR A 142 42.32 37.03 -28.48
C THR A 142 42.29 38.56 -28.41
N LEU A 143 41.35 39.14 -27.67
CA LEU A 143 41.28 40.58 -27.46
C LEU A 143 42.50 41.11 -26.69
N THR A 144 42.91 40.43 -25.61
CA THR A 144 44.14 40.76 -24.86
C THR A 144 45.35 40.81 -25.80
N GLN A 145 45.54 39.75 -26.59
CA GLN A 145 46.64 39.66 -27.55
C GLN A 145 46.62 40.77 -28.59
N TYR A 146 45.44 41.13 -29.09
CA TYR A 146 45.28 42.22 -30.05
C TYR A 146 45.65 43.58 -29.44
N ILE A 147 45.16 43.88 -28.24
CA ILE A 147 45.49 45.11 -27.51
C ILE A 147 47.00 45.17 -27.24
N ASP A 148 47.60 44.09 -26.76
CA ASP A 148 49.04 44.03 -26.48
C ASP A 148 49.90 44.17 -27.75
N ARG A 149 49.42 43.67 -28.89
CA ARG A 149 50.06 43.92 -30.18
C ARG A 149 50.01 45.40 -30.54
N LEU A 150 48.85 46.05 -30.46
CA LEU A 150 48.72 47.48 -30.78
C LEU A 150 49.56 48.37 -29.86
N LYS A 151 49.61 48.07 -28.56
CA LYS A 151 50.49 48.78 -27.61
C LYS A 151 51.96 48.74 -28.04
N ARG A 152 52.43 47.55 -28.44
CA ARG A 152 53.81 47.34 -28.91
C ARG A 152 54.08 48.04 -30.25
N GLU A 153 53.19 47.88 -31.23
CA GLU A 153 53.32 48.48 -32.56
C GLU A 153 53.37 50.02 -32.51
N ASN A 154 52.73 50.63 -31.51
CA ASN A 154 52.64 52.08 -31.36
C ASN A 154 53.47 52.64 -30.19
N ASN A 155 54.35 51.84 -29.57
CA ASN A 155 55.22 52.22 -28.46
C ASN A 155 54.49 52.89 -27.26
N ILE A 156 53.24 52.48 -26.99
CA ILE A 156 52.42 53.04 -25.91
C ILE A 156 53.00 52.59 -24.57
N GLN A 157 53.42 53.56 -23.75
CA GLN A 157 53.97 53.29 -22.42
C GLN A 157 52.86 52.96 -21.41
N PRO A 158 53.14 52.14 -20.37
CA PRO A 158 52.16 51.81 -19.34
C PRO A 158 51.57 53.03 -18.60
N VAL A 159 52.32 54.14 -18.49
CA VAL A 159 51.83 55.39 -17.91
C VAL A 159 50.76 56.06 -18.78
N GLU A 160 50.72 55.75 -20.07
CA GLU A 160 49.76 56.29 -21.04
C GLU A 160 48.49 55.44 -21.10
N PHE A 161 48.56 54.13 -20.81
CA PHE A 161 47.39 53.24 -20.77
C PHE A 161 47.58 52.03 -19.84
N ILE A 162 46.69 51.90 -18.85
CA ILE A 162 46.71 50.84 -17.81
C ILE A 162 45.56 49.81 -18.02
N GLY A 163 44.79 49.92 -19.11
CA GLY A 163 43.66 49.02 -19.35
C GLY A 163 44.06 47.56 -19.57
N ASN A 164 43.30 46.66 -18.95
CA ASN A 164 43.47 45.21 -19.00
C ASN A 164 42.14 44.52 -19.34
N VAL A 165 42.24 43.37 -20.01
CA VAL A 165 41.10 42.52 -20.32
C VAL A 165 41.00 41.45 -19.24
N ASN A 166 39.94 41.53 -18.42
CA ASN A 166 39.69 40.55 -17.35
C ASN A 166 38.83 39.40 -17.86
N ILE A 167 39.26 38.17 -17.61
CA ILE A 167 38.45 36.98 -17.90
C ILE A 167 37.63 36.64 -16.67
N ILE A 168 36.33 36.91 -16.73
CA ILE A 168 35.35 36.55 -15.70
C ILE A 168 34.45 35.49 -16.29
N GLN A 169 34.31 34.32 -15.65
CA GLN A 169 33.43 33.27 -16.16
C GLN A 169 31.97 33.76 -16.18
N PRO A 170 31.29 33.73 -17.34
CA PRO A 170 29.93 34.25 -17.46
C PRO A 170 28.87 33.34 -16.82
N PHE A 171 29.08 32.02 -16.80
CA PHE A 171 28.18 31.08 -16.15
C PHE A 171 28.90 30.25 -15.07
N ASN A 172 28.37 30.24 -13.85
CA ASN A 172 28.89 29.48 -12.70
C ASN A 172 28.00 28.26 -12.45
N ILE A 173 28.44 27.08 -12.91
CA ILE A 173 27.61 25.87 -13.08
C ILE A 173 28.36 24.63 -12.62
#